data_AF-A0A0D2BF90-F1
#
_entry.id   AF-A0A0D2BF90-F1
#
_cell.length_a   1.000
_cell.length_b   1.000
_cell.length_c   1.000
_cell.angle_alpha   90.00
_cell.angle_beta   90.00
_cell.angle_gamma   90.00
#
_symmetry.space_group_name_H-M   'P 1'
#
loop_
_entity.id
_entity.type
_entity.pdbx_description
1 polymer ?
#
loop_
_entity_poly.entity_id
_entity_poly.type
_entity_poly.pdbx_seq_one_letter_code
_entity_poly.pdbx_strand_id
1 'polypeptide(L)'
;MSLTTTFTLPFRKANTKSLTLDPCFKVLYENNKETLTHFVTTLSPLPLKTIVSNGTFVGYLSTKEPGPLVEYNNMRTAIGAMRKIMMTTPHGVKMINFYKELLRLQGHWLLALAEQCAFHTYVKLTQALLIDRNDEALLKSVSKTIPETASKLCTTGFISRNQFTDLVMTEQSRLRFKCHEASEKLYDFKTSKDFWNQHTKLVAMIEHCENKLREIRKRSAKRKQQRIARARAAVEENSDSIHCQMGTVGEFPQPPHITAAYDNWMEETRLKYFNFNDNMEADGITFDAAEQYNDITQLNAAGVVQPQTQP
;
A
#
# COMPACT_ATOMS: atom_id res chain seq x y z
N MET A 1 -25.09 -32.23 70.16
CA MET A 1 -25.46 -31.10 69.28
C MET A 1 -24.52 -31.11 68.09
N SER A 2 -25.05 -31.45 66.91
CA SER A 2 -24.28 -31.63 65.67
C SER A 2 -24.38 -30.35 64.83
N LEU A 3 -23.25 -29.72 64.55
CA LEU A 3 -23.14 -28.59 63.62
C LEU A 3 -22.59 -29.09 62.29
N THR A 4 -23.45 -29.69 61.47
CA THR A 4 -23.19 -29.90 60.04
C THR A 4 -23.71 -28.69 59.28
N THR A 5 -22.87 -27.67 59.11
CA THR A 5 -23.09 -26.60 58.14
C THR A 5 -22.46 -26.98 56.82
N THR A 6 -23.25 -27.63 55.96
CA THR A 6 -22.93 -27.82 54.54
C THR A 6 -22.91 -26.45 53.86
N PHE A 7 -21.72 -25.90 53.69
CA PHE A 7 -21.48 -24.67 52.94
C PHE A 7 -21.55 -24.98 51.43
N THR A 8 -22.75 -25.13 50.87
CA THR A 8 -22.93 -25.17 49.42
C THR A 8 -22.89 -23.74 48.88
N LEU A 9 -21.70 -23.30 48.45
CA LEU A 9 -21.57 -22.12 47.59
C LEU A 9 -22.43 -22.35 46.34
N PRO A 10 -23.37 -21.44 45.99
CA PRO A 10 -24.01 -21.51 44.70
C PRO A 10 -22.91 -21.32 43.65
N PHE A 11 -22.67 -22.36 42.84
CA PHE A 11 -21.95 -22.23 41.59
C PHE A 11 -22.66 -21.14 40.78
N ARG A 12 -22.20 -19.89 40.88
CA ARG A 12 -22.52 -18.89 39.86
C ARG A 12 -22.02 -19.52 38.56
N LYS A 13 -22.93 -19.93 37.68
CA LYS A 13 -22.57 -20.14 36.27
C LYS A 13 -21.83 -18.88 35.86
N ALA A 14 -20.52 -18.99 35.66
CA ALA A 14 -19.78 -17.91 35.02
C ALA A 14 -20.52 -17.67 33.71
N ASN A 15 -21.16 -16.51 33.55
CA ASN A 15 -21.77 -16.14 32.28
C ASN A 15 -20.67 -16.31 31.23
N THR A 16 -20.79 -17.33 30.40
CA THR A 16 -19.95 -17.50 29.22
C THR A 16 -20.12 -16.22 28.44
N LYS A 17 -19.06 -15.41 28.32
CA LYS A 17 -19.10 -14.16 27.57
C LYS A 17 -19.64 -14.48 26.18
N SER A 18 -20.77 -13.88 25.81
CA SER A 18 -21.42 -14.11 24.51
C SER A 18 -20.39 -13.92 23.40
N LEU A 19 -20.47 -14.76 22.37
CA LEU A 19 -19.54 -14.69 21.24
C LEU A 19 -19.62 -13.36 20.48
N THR A 20 -20.74 -12.64 20.64
CA THR A 20 -20.92 -11.26 20.16
C THR A 20 -19.87 -10.28 20.69
N LEU A 21 -19.19 -10.61 21.79
CA LEU A 21 -18.11 -9.80 22.35
C LEU A 21 -16.72 -10.14 21.78
N ASP A 22 -16.58 -11.24 21.04
CA ASP A 22 -15.31 -11.67 20.46
C ASP A 22 -14.92 -10.78 19.26
N PRO A 23 -13.78 -10.07 19.29
CA PRO A 23 -13.35 -9.21 18.19
C PRO A 23 -13.26 -9.94 16.85
N CYS A 24 -12.88 -11.22 16.83
CA CYS A 24 -12.80 -12.00 15.60
C CYS A 24 -14.20 -12.25 15.02
N PHE A 25 -15.20 -12.52 15.88
CA PHE A 25 -16.59 -12.64 15.45
C PHE A 25 -17.13 -11.31 14.92
N LYS A 26 -16.86 -10.20 15.62
CA LYS A 26 -17.29 -8.85 15.20
C LYS A 26 -16.79 -8.48 13.80
N VAL A 27 -15.54 -8.79 13.50
CA VAL A 27 -14.94 -8.38 12.22
C VAL A 27 -15.26 -9.36 11.09
N LEU A 28 -15.43 -10.65 11.37
CA LEU A 28 -15.68 -11.67 10.35
C LEU A 28 -17.18 -11.92 10.06
N TYR A 29 -18.02 -11.94 11.09
CA TYR A 29 -19.37 -12.49 11.03
C TYR A 29 -20.46 -11.48 11.40
N GLU A 30 -20.20 -10.54 12.32
CA GLU A 30 -21.23 -9.60 12.78
C GLU A 30 -21.77 -8.75 11.62
N ASN A 31 -23.10 -8.74 11.45
CA ASN A 31 -23.81 -8.07 10.36
C ASN A 31 -23.39 -8.48 8.93
N ASN A 32 -22.59 -9.53 8.76
CA ASN A 32 -22.16 -10.02 7.45
C ASN A 32 -23.03 -11.19 7.01
N LYS A 33 -24.04 -10.89 6.18
CA LYS A 33 -25.02 -11.87 5.70
C LYS A 33 -24.37 -13.05 4.97
N GLU A 34 -23.35 -12.81 4.14
CA GLU A 34 -22.72 -13.86 3.32
C GLU A 34 -21.99 -14.88 4.19
N THR A 35 -21.14 -14.41 5.11
CA THR A 35 -20.37 -15.28 6.01
C THR A 35 -21.25 -16.04 6.99
N LEU A 36 -22.30 -15.39 7.51
CA LEU A 36 -23.29 -16.05 8.37
C LEU A 36 -24.14 -17.06 7.57
N THR A 37 -24.51 -16.75 6.33
CA THR A 37 -25.24 -17.70 5.47
C THR A 37 -24.39 -18.92 5.18
N HIS A 38 -23.10 -18.74 4.83
CA HIS A 38 -22.16 -19.83 4.64
C HIS A 38 -22.07 -20.73 5.88
N PHE A 39 -21.96 -20.12 7.08
CA PHE A 39 -21.94 -20.87 8.33
C PHE A 39 -23.22 -21.72 8.50
N VAL A 40 -24.39 -21.12 8.31
CA VAL A 40 -25.69 -21.80 8.52
C VAL A 40 -25.96 -22.90 7.50
N THR A 41 -25.60 -22.70 6.23
CA THR A 41 -25.91 -23.66 5.15
C THR A 41 -24.86 -24.74 4.98
N THR A 42 -23.59 -24.38 5.09
CA THR A 42 -22.46 -25.28 4.78
C THR A 42 -21.89 -25.93 6.05
N LEU A 43 -22.14 -25.33 7.23
CA LEU A 43 -21.70 -25.83 8.53
C LEU A 43 -20.18 -26.08 8.61
N SER A 44 -19.41 -25.34 7.82
CA SER A 44 -17.96 -25.47 7.68
C SER A 44 -17.25 -24.15 8.01
N PRO A 45 -15.95 -24.19 8.40
CA PRO A 45 -15.16 -22.99 8.59
C PRO A 45 -15.03 -22.18 7.30
N LEU A 46 -14.90 -20.87 7.42
CA LEU A 46 -14.76 -20.00 6.25
C LEU A 46 -13.49 -20.34 5.45
N PRO A 47 -13.55 -20.31 4.10
CA PRO A 47 -12.36 -20.48 3.27
C PRO A 47 -11.31 -19.40 3.55
N LEU A 48 -10.03 -19.80 3.57
CA LEU A 48 -8.91 -18.88 3.82
C LEU A 48 -8.91 -17.67 2.85
N LYS A 49 -9.25 -17.89 1.58
CA LYS A 49 -9.35 -16.82 0.58
C LYS A 49 -10.34 -15.73 1.01
N THR A 50 -11.50 -16.11 1.54
CA THR A 50 -12.55 -15.21 2.02
C THR A 50 -12.12 -14.45 3.27
N ILE A 51 -11.40 -15.13 4.16
CA ILE A 51 -10.87 -14.53 5.39
C ILE A 51 -9.82 -13.47 5.07
N VAL A 52 -8.89 -13.77 4.15
CA VAL A 52 -7.78 -12.88 3.79
C VAL A 52 -8.23 -11.72 2.90
N SER A 53 -9.31 -11.88 2.12
CA SER A 53 -9.90 -10.75 1.39
C SER A 53 -10.55 -9.70 2.30
N ASN A 54 -10.87 -10.04 3.55
CA ASN A 54 -11.40 -9.09 4.51
C ASN A 54 -10.27 -8.20 5.07
N GLY A 55 -10.12 -7.01 4.50
CA GLY A 55 -9.07 -6.06 4.88
C GLY A 55 -9.16 -5.57 6.33
N THR A 56 -10.36 -5.47 6.92
CA THR A 56 -10.50 -5.05 8.33
C THR A 56 -10.04 -6.16 9.27
N PHE A 57 -10.31 -7.42 8.92
CA PHE A 57 -9.82 -8.57 9.68
C PHE A 57 -8.29 -8.68 9.61
N VAL A 58 -7.73 -8.59 8.40
CA VAL A 58 -6.27 -8.57 8.20
C VAL A 58 -5.61 -7.41 8.94
N GLY A 59 -6.22 -6.22 8.89
CA GLY A 59 -5.75 -5.05 9.63
C GLY A 59 -5.75 -5.27 11.14
N TYR A 60 -6.81 -5.86 11.70
CA TYR A 60 -6.89 -6.24 13.10
C TYR A 60 -5.78 -7.23 13.49
N LEU A 61 -5.59 -8.30 12.70
CA LEU A 61 -4.55 -9.30 12.97
C LEU A 61 -3.15 -8.70 12.91
N SER A 62 -2.91 -7.75 12.00
CA SER A 62 -1.63 -7.06 11.87
C SER A 62 -1.26 -6.27 13.14
N THR A 63 -2.22 -5.89 13.99
CA THR A 63 -1.95 -5.25 15.29
C THR A 63 -1.43 -6.21 16.36
N LYS A 64 -1.53 -7.53 16.11
CA LYS A 64 -1.13 -8.61 17.03
C LYS A 64 0.18 -9.26 16.63
N GLU A 65 0.97 -8.55 15.84
CA GLU A 65 2.21 -9.07 15.30
C GLU A 65 3.27 -9.35 16.38
N PRO A 66 3.98 -10.49 16.32
CA PRO A 66 5.06 -10.77 17.24
C PRO A 66 6.29 -9.89 16.97
N GLY A 67 6.95 -9.51 18.06
CA GLY A 67 8.22 -8.78 18.04
C GLY A 67 8.08 -7.27 17.78
N PRO A 68 9.19 -6.62 17.38
CA PRO A 68 9.19 -5.19 17.05
C PRO A 68 8.17 -4.85 15.95
N LEU A 69 7.45 -3.74 16.14
CA LEU A 69 6.51 -3.22 15.15
C LEU A 69 7.30 -2.69 13.94
N VAL A 70 6.82 -3.04 12.74
CA VAL A 70 7.43 -2.61 11.48
C VAL A 70 6.37 -1.88 10.65
N GLU A 71 6.71 -0.69 10.15
CA GLU A 71 5.83 0.09 9.28
C GLU A 71 5.89 -0.40 7.83
N TYR A 72 5.24 -1.54 7.56
CA TYR A 72 5.31 -2.21 6.26
C TYR A 72 4.86 -1.34 5.08
N ASN A 73 3.87 -0.46 5.27
CA ASN A 73 3.38 0.43 4.22
C ASN A 73 4.43 1.45 3.81
N ASN A 74 5.09 2.07 4.78
CA ASN A 74 6.16 3.04 4.55
C ASN A 74 7.38 2.35 3.94
N MET A 75 7.73 1.17 4.45
CA MET A 75 8.81 0.35 3.93
C MET A 75 8.59 -0.06 2.47
N ARG A 76 7.37 -0.51 2.11
CA ARG A 76 7.02 -0.87 0.73
C ARG A 76 7.15 0.32 -0.22
N THR A 77 6.67 1.49 0.19
CA THR A 77 6.78 2.73 -0.60
C THR A 77 8.24 3.15 -0.76
N ALA A 78 9.02 3.14 0.32
CA ALA A 78 10.43 3.49 0.30
C ALA A 78 11.26 2.56 -0.61
N ILE A 79 11.08 1.24 -0.45
CA ILE A 79 11.75 0.24 -1.30
C ILE A 79 11.31 0.39 -2.77
N GLY A 80 10.02 0.66 -3.01
CA GLY A 80 9.50 0.92 -4.35
C GLY A 80 10.18 2.11 -5.03
N ALA A 81 10.29 3.24 -4.32
CA ALA A 81 10.93 4.45 -4.82
C ALA A 81 12.44 4.27 -5.10
N MET A 82 13.13 3.58 -4.19
CA MET A 82 14.58 3.34 -4.30
C MET A 82 14.94 2.12 -5.14
N ARG A 83 13.96 1.35 -5.65
CA ARG A 83 14.19 0.08 -6.36
C ARG A 83 15.21 0.22 -7.49
N LYS A 84 15.11 1.26 -8.31
CA LYS A 84 16.04 1.48 -9.43
C LYS A 84 17.48 1.63 -8.95
N ILE A 85 17.70 2.39 -7.87
CA ILE A 85 19.03 2.65 -7.30
C ILE A 85 19.56 1.42 -6.56
N MET A 86 18.70 0.68 -5.86
CA MET A 86 19.13 -0.55 -5.18
C MET A 86 19.51 -1.67 -6.15
N MET A 87 18.85 -1.74 -7.32
CA MET A 87 19.15 -2.79 -8.31
C MET A 87 20.48 -2.60 -9.04
N THR A 88 21.09 -1.42 -9.00
CA THR A 88 22.38 -1.18 -9.67
C THR A 88 23.58 -1.66 -8.87
N THR A 89 23.41 -1.94 -7.57
CA THR A 89 24.52 -2.36 -6.69
C THR A 89 24.28 -3.76 -6.12
N PRO A 90 25.31 -4.62 -6.03
CA PRO A 90 25.17 -5.94 -5.41
C PRO A 90 24.66 -5.89 -3.97
N HIS A 91 25.00 -4.84 -3.22
CA HIS A 91 24.51 -4.62 -1.86
C HIS A 91 23.04 -4.23 -1.82
N GLY A 92 22.56 -3.38 -2.73
CA GLY A 92 21.15 -3.02 -2.81
C GLY A 92 20.26 -4.22 -3.19
N VAL A 93 20.74 -5.12 -4.06
CA VAL A 93 20.03 -6.37 -4.38
C VAL A 93 19.89 -7.26 -3.14
N LYS A 94 20.97 -7.43 -2.35
CA LYS A 94 20.91 -8.16 -1.08
C LYS A 94 19.90 -7.56 -0.11
N MET A 95 19.86 -6.23 -0.02
CA MET A 95 18.93 -5.51 0.84
C MET A 95 17.46 -5.68 0.39
N ILE A 96 17.16 -5.60 -0.91
CA ILE A 96 15.83 -5.90 -1.45
C ILE A 96 15.42 -7.33 -1.10
N ASN A 97 16.31 -8.30 -1.29
CA ASN A 97 16.01 -9.70 -1.00
C ASN A 97 15.75 -9.93 0.49
N PHE A 98 16.51 -9.27 1.37
CA PHE A 98 16.26 -9.27 2.81
C PHE A 98 14.84 -8.80 3.16
N TYR A 99 14.38 -7.70 2.57
CA TYR A 99 13.03 -7.19 2.84
C TYR A 99 11.91 -8.00 2.17
N LYS A 100 12.18 -8.62 1.03
CA LYS A 100 11.25 -9.61 0.45
C LYS A 100 11.06 -10.79 1.40
N GLU A 101 12.14 -11.24 2.02
CA GLU A 101 12.09 -12.33 2.99
C GLU A 101 11.27 -11.93 4.22
N LEU A 102 11.48 -10.73 4.75
CA LEU A 102 10.64 -10.17 5.83
C LEU A 102 9.15 -10.19 5.47
N LEU A 103 8.80 -9.66 4.28
CA LEU A 103 7.40 -9.61 3.82
C LEU A 103 6.82 -11.02 3.60
N ARG A 104 7.65 -11.97 3.17
CA ARG A 104 7.26 -13.38 3.00
C ARG A 104 6.94 -14.02 4.34
N LEU A 105 7.81 -13.84 5.35
CA LEU A 105 7.61 -14.36 6.70
C LEU A 105 6.40 -13.72 7.37
N GLN A 106 6.24 -12.40 7.24
CA GLN A 106 5.05 -11.69 7.72
C GLN A 106 3.77 -12.24 7.08
N GLY A 107 3.76 -12.41 5.75
CA GLY A 107 2.62 -12.97 5.04
C GLY A 107 2.29 -14.39 5.49
N HIS A 108 3.30 -15.23 5.69
CA HIS A 108 3.12 -16.60 6.17
C HIS A 108 2.52 -16.64 7.58
N TRP A 109 3.05 -15.84 8.50
CA TRP A 109 2.51 -15.69 9.85
C TRP A 109 1.06 -15.19 9.84
N LEU A 110 0.78 -14.14 9.06
CA LEU A 110 -0.56 -13.56 8.97
C LEU A 110 -1.58 -14.58 8.46
N LEU A 111 -1.23 -15.38 7.44
CA LEU A 111 -2.09 -16.44 6.92
C LEU A 111 -2.34 -17.52 7.98
N ALA A 112 -1.31 -17.96 8.70
CA ALA A 112 -1.43 -18.98 9.74
C ALA A 112 -2.29 -18.48 10.92
N LEU A 113 -2.10 -17.23 11.35
CA LEU A 113 -2.90 -16.62 12.40
C LEU A 113 -4.35 -16.42 11.97
N ALA A 114 -4.59 -15.98 10.73
CA ALA A 114 -5.93 -15.81 10.18
C ALA A 114 -6.68 -17.14 10.14
N GLU A 115 -6.03 -18.21 9.66
CA GLU A 115 -6.56 -19.57 9.62
C GLU A 115 -6.92 -20.06 11.04
N GLN A 116 -6.01 -19.90 12.01
CA GLN A 116 -6.26 -20.28 13.40
C GLN A 116 -7.42 -19.49 14.04
N CYS A 117 -7.43 -18.17 13.90
CA CYS A 117 -8.46 -17.31 14.51
C CYS A 117 -9.85 -17.55 13.90
N ALA A 118 -9.92 -17.74 12.59
CA ALA A 118 -11.18 -18.04 11.91
C ALA A 118 -11.70 -19.43 12.31
N PHE A 119 -10.83 -20.45 12.34
CA PHE A 119 -11.21 -21.78 12.80
C PHE A 119 -11.67 -21.77 14.26
N HIS A 120 -10.96 -21.03 15.13
CA HIS A 120 -11.36 -20.90 16.53
C HIS A 120 -12.73 -20.21 16.68
N THR A 121 -13.01 -19.18 15.89
CA THR A 121 -14.32 -18.52 15.86
C THR A 121 -15.41 -19.46 15.37
N TYR A 122 -15.15 -20.25 14.32
CA TYR A 122 -16.06 -21.29 13.84
C TYR A 122 -16.38 -22.31 14.93
N VAL A 123 -15.37 -22.81 15.66
CA VAL A 123 -15.58 -23.76 16.75
C VAL A 123 -16.51 -23.19 17.81
N LYS A 124 -16.30 -21.92 18.21
CA LYS A 124 -17.16 -21.25 19.18
C LYS A 124 -18.58 -21.06 18.65
N LEU A 125 -18.76 -20.71 17.37
CA LEU A 125 -20.07 -20.57 16.73
C LEU A 125 -20.83 -21.90 16.75
N THR A 126 -20.19 -22.97 16.31
CA THR A 126 -20.77 -24.31 16.28
C THR A 126 -21.13 -24.80 17.68
N GLN A 127 -20.24 -24.62 18.65
CA GLN A 127 -20.49 -25.00 20.04
C GLN A 127 -21.68 -24.22 20.63
N ALA A 128 -21.72 -22.89 20.45
CA ALA A 128 -22.75 -22.03 21.03
C ALA A 128 -24.14 -22.20 20.36
N LEU A 129 -24.20 -22.33 19.03
CA LEU A 129 -25.46 -22.34 18.28
C LEU A 129 -25.99 -23.74 17.97
N LEU A 130 -25.13 -24.73 17.72
CA LEU A 130 -25.57 -26.06 17.26
C LEU A 130 -25.56 -27.10 18.39
N ILE A 131 -24.61 -27.02 19.31
CA ILE A 131 -24.40 -28.04 20.36
C ILE A 131 -25.03 -27.62 21.69
N ASP A 132 -24.53 -26.55 22.31
CA ASP A 132 -24.95 -26.13 23.65
C ASP A 132 -26.23 -25.28 23.63
N ARG A 133 -26.52 -24.62 22.49
CA ARG A 133 -27.71 -23.76 22.27
C ARG A 133 -27.95 -22.76 23.41
N ASN A 134 -26.88 -22.19 23.95
CA ASN A 134 -26.88 -21.44 25.21
C ASN A 134 -26.69 -19.92 25.04
N ASP A 135 -26.43 -19.43 23.82
CA ASP A 135 -26.17 -18.01 23.54
C ASP A 135 -27.36 -17.36 22.81
N GLU A 136 -28.38 -16.95 23.58
CA GLU A 136 -29.58 -16.26 23.06
C GLU A 136 -29.25 -14.93 22.37
N ALA A 137 -28.23 -14.21 22.86
CA ALA A 137 -27.81 -12.92 22.31
C ALA A 137 -27.19 -13.10 20.92
N LEU A 138 -26.34 -14.12 20.75
CA LEU A 138 -25.80 -14.51 19.45
C LEU A 138 -26.91 -14.97 18.50
N LEU A 139 -27.83 -15.82 18.96
CA LEU A 139 -28.96 -16.27 18.15
C LEU A 139 -29.79 -15.08 17.66
N LYS A 140 -30.13 -14.13 18.54
CA LYS A 140 -30.87 -12.91 18.19
C LYS A 140 -30.10 -12.04 17.17
N SER A 141 -28.79 -11.92 17.32
CA SER A 141 -27.92 -11.21 16.36
C SER A 141 -27.96 -11.87 14.98
N VAL A 142 -27.81 -13.20 14.92
CA VAL A 142 -27.85 -13.95 13.65
C VAL A 142 -29.23 -13.91 13.02
N SER A 143 -30.30 -14.09 13.79
CA SER A 143 -31.69 -13.99 13.31
C SER A 143 -32.05 -12.60 12.79
N LYS A 144 -31.44 -11.53 13.33
CA LYS A 144 -31.60 -10.17 12.79
C LYS A 144 -31.02 -10.07 11.37
N THR A 145 -29.88 -10.69 11.11
CA THR A 145 -29.22 -10.64 9.80
C THR A 145 -29.82 -11.63 8.80
N ILE A 146 -30.26 -12.80 9.27
CA ILE A 146 -30.86 -13.86 8.45
C ILE A 146 -32.11 -14.40 9.19
N PRO A 147 -33.31 -13.86 8.89
CA PRO A 147 -34.55 -14.17 9.62
C PRO A 147 -34.93 -15.65 9.66
N GLU A 148 -34.65 -16.41 8.59
CA GLU A 148 -34.97 -17.85 8.50
C GLU A 148 -34.02 -18.76 9.30
N THR A 149 -33.01 -18.21 9.95
CA THR A 149 -31.95 -19.01 10.57
C THR A 149 -32.42 -19.73 11.84
N ALA A 150 -33.34 -19.12 12.59
CA ALA A 150 -33.81 -19.70 13.84
C ALA A 150 -34.50 -21.06 13.61
N SER A 151 -35.32 -21.18 12.56
CA SER A 151 -35.97 -22.45 12.23
C SER A 151 -34.96 -23.49 11.71
N LYS A 152 -33.98 -23.08 10.89
CA LYS A 152 -32.96 -23.98 10.33
C LYS A 152 -32.00 -24.51 11.39
N LEU A 153 -31.55 -23.69 12.35
CA LEU A 153 -30.65 -24.12 13.44
C LEU A 153 -31.34 -25.05 14.45
N CYS A 154 -32.64 -24.86 14.67
CA CYS A 154 -33.40 -25.71 15.60
C CYS A 154 -33.64 -27.12 15.04
N THR A 155 -33.85 -27.25 13.73
CA THR A 155 -34.20 -28.52 13.06
C THR A 155 -33.01 -29.32 12.55
N THR A 156 -31.84 -28.69 12.39
CA THR A 156 -30.64 -29.39 11.92
C THR A 156 -30.00 -30.21 13.04
N GLY A 157 -30.00 -31.53 12.87
CA GLY A 157 -29.11 -32.42 13.60
C GLY A 157 -27.70 -32.27 13.05
N PHE A 158 -26.73 -31.90 13.89
CA PHE A 158 -25.32 -31.79 13.50
C PHE A 158 -24.58 -33.08 13.90
N ILE A 159 -23.76 -33.02 14.94
CA ILE A 159 -23.02 -34.17 15.49
C ILE A 159 -23.00 -34.10 17.02
N SER A 160 -22.70 -35.23 17.66
CA SER A 160 -22.59 -35.27 19.12
C SER A 160 -21.42 -34.41 19.62
N ARG A 161 -21.54 -33.89 20.85
CA ARG A 161 -20.50 -33.05 21.48
C ARG A 161 -19.12 -33.71 21.51
N ASN A 162 -19.07 -35.01 21.78
CA ASN A 162 -17.81 -35.76 21.87
C ASN A 162 -17.16 -35.90 20.49
N GLN A 163 -17.93 -36.30 19.47
CA GLN A 163 -17.45 -36.38 18.09
C GLN A 163 -16.94 -35.04 17.57
N PHE A 164 -17.63 -33.94 17.88
CA PHE A 164 -17.17 -32.60 17.51
C PHE A 164 -15.86 -32.23 18.20
N THR A 165 -15.75 -32.53 19.50
CA THR A 165 -14.55 -32.23 20.28
C THR A 165 -13.33 -32.96 19.73
N ASP A 166 -13.47 -34.25 19.41
CA ASP A 166 -12.36 -35.06 18.87
C ASP A 166 -11.87 -34.54 17.50
N LEU A 167 -12.81 -34.18 16.61
CA LEU A 167 -12.49 -33.59 15.31
C LEU A 167 -11.79 -32.23 15.46
N VAL A 168 -12.28 -31.38 16.36
CA VAL A 168 -11.75 -30.04 16.57
C VAL A 168 -10.38 -30.06 17.22
N MET A 169 -10.14 -30.94 18.21
CA MET A 169 -8.88 -30.97 18.96
C MET A 169 -7.67 -31.23 18.06
N THR A 170 -7.82 -32.13 17.09
CA THR A 170 -6.74 -32.47 16.14
C THR A 170 -6.40 -31.28 15.25
N GLU A 171 -7.40 -30.69 14.59
CA GLU A 171 -7.19 -29.54 13.70
C GLU A 171 -6.75 -28.28 14.45
N GLN A 172 -7.32 -28.03 15.64
CA GLN A 172 -6.93 -26.91 16.47
C GLN A 172 -5.47 -27.01 16.91
N SER A 173 -5.00 -28.21 17.26
CA SER A 173 -3.60 -28.45 17.62
C SER A 173 -2.67 -28.23 16.43
N ARG A 174 -3.04 -28.76 15.25
CA ARG A 174 -2.29 -28.55 14.00
C ARG A 174 -2.15 -27.06 13.65
N LEU A 175 -3.25 -26.31 13.71
CA LEU A 175 -3.25 -24.88 13.38
C LEU A 175 -2.47 -24.04 14.41
N ARG A 176 -2.59 -24.37 15.70
CA ARG A 176 -1.80 -23.72 16.76
C ARG A 176 -0.31 -23.93 16.56
N PHE A 177 0.10 -25.16 16.27
CA PHE A 177 1.51 -25.47 16.01
C PHE A 177 2.03 -24.68 14.81
N LYS A 178 1.31 -24.71 13.68
CA LYS A 178 1.67 -23.96 12.47
C LYS A 178 1.78 -22.45 12.71
N CYS A 179 0.84 -21.87 13.46
CA CYS A 179 0.90 -20.45 13.81
C CYS A 179 2.05 -20.14 14.75
N HIS A 180 2.33 -21.02 15.71
CA HIS A 180 3.45 -20.86 16.64
C HIS A 180 4.78 -20.88 15.89
N GLU A 181 5.01 -21.88 15.06
CA GLU A 181 6.22 -21.99 14.22
C GLU A 181 6.40 -20.77 13.31
N ALA A 182 5.33 -20.29 12.68
CA ALA A 182 5.39 -19.09 11.85
C ALA A 182 5.68 -17.82 12.68
N SER A 183 5.12 -17.74 13.90
CA SER A 183 5.36 -16.61 14.80
C SER A 183 6.78 -16.57 15.34
N GLU A 184 7.35 -17.73 15.66
CA GLU A 184 8.72 -17.90 16.14
C GLU A 184 9.71 -17.49 15.04
N LYS A 185 9.56 -18.01 13.82
CA LYS A 185 10.39 -17.62 12.67
C LYS A 185 10.37 -16.11 12.40
N LEU A 186 9.19 -15.48 12.48
CA LEU A 186 9.07 -14.04 12.29
C LEU A 186 9.73 -13.25 13.42
N TYR A 187 9.55 -13.71 14.67
CA TYR A 187 10.15 -13.10 15.86
C TYR A 187 11.68 -13.18 15.81
N ASP A 188 12.23 -14.36 15.54
CA ASP A 188 13.67 -14.60 15.43
C ASP A 188 14.29 -13.77 14.31
N PHE A 189 13.61 -13.68 13.17
CA PHE A 189 14.05 -12.84 12.06
C PHE A 189 14.12 -11.37 12.46
N LYS A 190 13.09 -10.83 13.10
CA LYS A 190 13.03 -9.41 13.51
C LYS A 190 13.99 -9.07 14.65
N THR A 191 14.27 -10.02 15.53
CA THR A 191 15.19 -9.83 16.66
C THR A 191 16.65 -10.08 16.27
N SER A 192 16.89 -10.66 15.09
CA SER A 192 18.23 -10.89 14.58
C SER A 192 19.06 -9.60 14.47
N LYS A 193 20.36 -9.70 14.74
CA LYS A 193 21.30 -8.58 14.55
C LYS A 193 21.33 -8.09 13.10
N ASP A 194 21.16 -9.02 12.16
CA ASP A 194 21.12 -8.70 10.73
C ASP A 194 19.95 -7.81 10.38
N PHE A 195 18.78 -8.01 11.00
CA PHE A 195 17.62 -7.14 10.80
C PHE A 195 17.93 -5.69 11.16
N TRP A 196 18.48 -5.46 12.36
CA TRP A 196 18.84 -4.12 12.80
C TRP A 196 19.93 -3.49 11.95
N ASN A 197 20.92 -4.27 11.52
CA ASN A 197 21.98 -3.82 10.65
C ASN A 197 21.46 -3.39 9.27
N GLN A 198 20.56 -4.19 8.66
CA GLN A 198 19.97 -3.85 7.36
C GLN A 198 18.97 -2.70 7.47
N HIS A 199 18.18 -2.65 8.55
CA HIS A 199 17.26 -1.54 8.83
C HIS A 199 18.00 -0.21 8.97
N THR A 200 19.08 -0.17 9.75
CA THR A 200 19.90 1.04 9.91
C THR A 200 20.49 1.50 8.57
N LYS A 201 20.95 0.56 7.73
CA LYS A 201 21.44 0.88 6.38
C LYS A 201 20.34 1.44 5.47
N LEU A 202 19.13 0.89 5.54
CA LEU A 202 17.98 1.41 4.79
C LEU A 202 17.66 2.85 5.21
N VAL A 203 17.60 3.13 6.52
CA VAL A 203 17.32 4.47 7.03
C VAL A 203 18.39 5.45 6.56
N ALA A 204 19.67 5.12 6.69
CA ALA A 204 20.76 5.95 6.20
C ALA A 204 20.69 6.18 4.68
N MET A 205 20.29 5.17 3.90
CA MET A 205 20.09 5.30 2.46
C MET A 205 18.91 6.22 2.12
N ILE A 206 17.80 6.12 2.85
CA ILE A 206 16.64 7.01 2.70
C ILE A 206 17.08 8.45 2.97
N GLU A 207 17.75 8.71 4.09
CA GLU A 207 18.25 10.04 4.44
C GLU A 207 19.19 10.60 3.37
N HIS A 208 20.13 9.78 2.88
CA HIS A 208 21.02 10.19 1.79
C HIS A 208 20.26 10.55 0.52
N CYS A 209 19.28 9.72 0.11
CA CYS A 209 18.43 9.99 -1.04
C CYS A 209 17.59 11.26 -0.87
N GLU A 210 17.02 11.48 0.32
CA GLU A 210 16.27 12.69 0.63
C GLU A 210 17.15 13.95 0.58
N ASN A 211 18.35 13.89 1.16
CA ASN A 211 19.30 14.99 1.13
C ASN A 211 19.69 15.34 -0.32
N LYS A 212 19.94 14.33 -1.16
CA LYS A 212 20.17 14.54 -2.60
C LYS A 212 18.97 15.16 -3.32
N LEU A 213 17.75 14.72 -3.01
CA LEU A 213 16.54 15.33 -3.56
C LEU A 213 16.39 16.80 -3.13
N ARG A 214 16.69 17.12 -1.86
CA ARG A 214 16.69 18.50 -1.36
C ARG A 214 17.73 19.35 -2.09
N GLU A 215 18.94 18.84 -2.31
CA GLU A 215 19.99 19.52 -3.10
C GLU A 215 19.52 19.81 -4.53
N ILE A 216 18.95 18.82 -5.22
CA ILE A 216 18.45 18.96 -6.59
C ILE A 216 17.32 20.00 -6.64
N ARG A 217 16.37 19.95 -5.69
CA ARG A 217 15.29 20.95 -5.59
C ARG A 217 15.83 22.36 -5.37
N LYS A 218 16.83 22.54 -4.49
CA LYS A 218 17.49 23.84 -4.28
C LYS A 218 18.20 24.34 -5.54
N ARG A 219 18.94 23.48 -6.24
CA ARG A 219 19.61 23.83 -7.52
C ARG A 219 18.60 24.19 -8.60
N SER A 220 17.51 23.43 -8.72
CA SER A 220 16.43 23.69 -9.66
C SER A 220 15.73 25.01 -9.37
N ALA A 221 15.41 25.29 -8.10
CA ALA A 221 14.83 26.56 -7.67
C ALA A 221 15.76 27.75 -7.99
N LYS A 222 17.07 27.62 -7.71
CA LYS A 222 18.07 28.63 -8.06
C LYS A 222 18.15 28.88 -9.57
N ARG A 223 18.17 27.82 -10.38
CA ARG A 223 18.14 27.93 -11.86
C ARG A 223 16.86 28.62 -12.35
N LYS A 224 15.70 28.30 -11.77
CA LYS A 224 14.42 28.95 -12.10
C LYS A 224 14.45 30.44 -11.74
N GLN A 225 14.94 30.80 -10.55
CA GLN A 225 15.11 32.21 -10.14
C GLN A 225 16.07 32.97 -11.06
N GLN A 226 17.20 32.36 -11.42
CA GLN A 226 18.16 32.96 -12.35
C GLN A 226 17.55 33.17 -13.74
N ARG A 227 16.76 32.22 -14.25
CA ARG A 227 16.04 32.39 -15.53
C ARG A 227 15.04 33.54 -15.46
N ILE A 228 14.25 33.63 -14.39
CA ILE A 228 13.29 34.73 -14.20
C ILE A 228 14.02 36.07 -14.09
N ALA A 229 15.13 36.14 -13.36
CA ALA A 229 15.92 37.36 -13.23
C ALA A 229 16.53 37.80 -14.57
N ARG A 230 17.07 36.86 -15.36
CA ARG A 230 17.57 37.15 -16.72
C ARG A 230 16.47 37.62 -17.65
N ALA A 231 15.29 36.99 -17.60
CA ALA A 231 14.15 37.42 -18.41
C ALA A 231 13.68 38.84 -18.02
N ARG A 232 13.65 39.17 -16.72
CA ARG A 232 13.31 40.52 -16.25
C ARG A 232 14.36 41.56 -16.68
N ALA A 233 15.65 41.25 -16.52
CA ALA A 233 16.72 42.14 -16.95
C ALA A 233 16.67 42.39 -18.47
N ALA A 234 16.39 41.37 -19.28
CA ALA A 234 16.22 41.54 -20.73
C ALA A 234 14.98 42.37 -21.10
N VAL A 235 13.88 42.25 -20.34
CA VAL A 235 12.69 43.10 -20.54
C VAL A 235 12.97 44.56 -20.16
N GLU A 236 13.70 44.81 -19.07
CA GLU A 236 14.12 46.15 -18.66
C GLU A 236 15.05 46.79 -19.71
N GLU A 237 16.09 46.07 -20.15
CA GLU A 237 17.01 46.52 -21.22
C GLU A 237 16.28 46.80 -22.54
N ASN A 238 15.33 45.94 -22.93
CA ASN A 238 14.51 46.17 -24.12
C ASN A 238 13.53 47.34 -23.94
N SER A 239 13.00 47.58 -22.74
CA SER A 239 12.10 48.71 -22.50
C SER A 239 12.81 50.05 -22.68
N ASP A 240 14.08 50.16 -22.26
CA ASP A 240 14.92 51.34 -22.50
C ASP A 240 15.19 51.53 -24.00
N SER A 241 15.46 50.44 -24.74
CA SER A 241 15.64 50.50 -26.20
C SER A 241 14.36 50.87 -26.96
N ILE A 242 13.19 50.42 -26.51
CA ILE A 242 11.89 50.76 -27.12
C ILE A 242 11.57 52.23 -26.90
N HIS A 243 11.89 52.80 -25.73
CA HIS A 243 11.76 54.23 -25.49
C HIS A 243 12.68 55.07 -26.39
N CYS A 244 13.87 54.57 -26.76
CA CYS A 244 14.71 55.20 -27.78
C CYS A 244 14.13 55.10 -29.20
N GLN A 245 13.42 54.02 -29.55
CA GLN A 245 12.83 53.84 -30.89
C GLN A 245 11.50 54.59 -31.09
N MET A 246 10.73 54.83 -30.03
CA MET A 246 9.48 55.60 -30.13
C MET A 246 9.69 57.12 -30.26
N GLY A 247 10.94 57.60 -30.25
CA GLY A 247 11.31 59.00 -30.53
C GLY A 247 11.52 59.32 -32.01
N THR A 248 11.47 58.34 -32.91
CA THR A 248 11.69 58.55 -34.37
C THR A 248 10.51 58.05 -35.18
N VAL A 249 9.33 58.62 -34.96
CA VAL A 249 8.25 58.57 -35.96
C VAL A 249 8.49 59.72 -36.94
N GLY A 250 9.24 59.42 -37.99
CA GLY A 250 9.53 60.30 -39.11
C GLY A 250 10.49 59.58 -40.03
N GLU A 251 9.97 58.96 -41.08
CA GLU A 251 10.77 58.33 -42.13
C GLU A 251 11.73 59.37 -42.73
N PHE A 252 12.98 59.32 -42.30
CA PHE A 252 14.09 59.89 -43.05
C PHE A 252 14.87 58.73 -43.66
N PRO A 253 15.16 58.75 -44.98
CA PRO A 253 16.00 57.73 -45.60
C PRO A 253 17.38 57.78 -44.96
N GLN A 254 17.71 56.77 -44.17
CA GLN A 254 18.98 56.74 -43.45
C GLN A 254 20.14 56.37 -44.39
N PRO A 255 21.28 57.06 -44.30
CA PRO A 255 22.43 56.78 -45.13
C PRO A 255 23.05 55.40 -44.81
N PRO A 256 23.63 54.70 -45.81
CA PRO A 256 23.95 53.27 -45.76
C PRO A 256 25.02 52.84 -44.72
N HIS A 257 25.72 53.78 -44.10
CA HIS A 257 26.66 53.49 -43.02
C HIS A 257 25.96 53.27 -41.67
N ILE A 258 24.75 53.80 -41.49
CA ILE A 258 23.97 53.62 -40.26
C ILE A 258 23.26 52.25 -40.29
N THR A 259 22.79 51.81 -41.46
CA THR A 259 22.23 50.46 -41.64
C THR A 259 23.27 49.37 -41.39
N ALA A 260 24.50 49.56 -41.86
CA ALA A 260 25.59 48.61 -41.60
C ALA A 260 25.98 48.54 -40.10
N ALA A 261 25.91 49.66 -39.38
CA ALA A 261 26.15 49.68 -37.93
C ALA A 261 24.99 49.05 -37.14
N TYR A 262 23.75 49.25 -37.60
CA TYR A 262 22.57 48.63 -37.02
C TYR A 262 22.54 47.11 -37.26
N ASP A 263 22.89 46.67 -38.46
CA ASP A 263 23.00 45.25 -38.82
C ASP A 263 24.10 44.57 -38.01
N ASN A 264 25.27 45.21 -37.86
CA ASN A 264 26.34 44.71 -36.97
C ASN A 264 25.88 44.65 -35.51
N TRP A 265 25.16 45.64 -35.02
CA TRP A 265 24.64 45.63 -33.65
C TRP A 265 23.57 44.55 -33.44
N MET A 266 22.66 44.35 -34.41
CA MET A 266 21.67 43.28 -34.40
C MET A 266 22.35 41.90 -34.44
N GLU A 267 23.41 41.75 -35.23
CA GLU A 267 24.17 40.50 -35.33
C GLU A 267 24.98 40.21 -34.05
N GLU A 268 25.63 41.22 -33.46
CA GLU A 268 26.27 41.12 -32.14
C GLU A 268 25.27 40.80 -31.02
N THR A 269 24.08 41.43 -31.03
CA THR A 269 23.03 41.20 -30.03
C THR A 269 22.41 39.81 -30.19
N ARG A 270 22.24 39.32 -31.43
CA ARG A 270 21.85 37.95 -31.74
C ARG A 270 22.89 36.95 -31.25
N LEU A 271 24.17 37.19 -31.50
CA LEU A 271 25.27 36.36 -30.99
C LEU A 271 25.41 36.40 -29.46
N LYS A 272 24.99 37.49 -28.81
CA LYS A 272 25.13 37.65 -27.36
C LYS A 272 23.99 37.03 -26.56
N TYR A 273 22.75 37.12 -27.05
CA TYR A 273 21.56 36.67 -26.32
C TYR A 273 20.85 35.46 -26.94
N PHE A 274 21.08 35.19 -28.23
CA PHE A 274 20.47 34.09 -28.98
C PHE A 274 21.49 33.09 -29.55
N ASN A 275 22.78 33.17 -29.15
CA ASN A 275 23.68 32.02 -29.27
C ASN A 275 23.24 30.93 -28.29
N PHE A 276 22.18 30.23 -28.66
CA PHE A 276 22.03 28.83 -28.32
C PHE A 276 23.14 28.11 -29.08
N ASN A 277 24.32 28.07 -28.47
CA ASN A 277 25.41 27.25 -28.97
C ASN A 277 24.88 25.81 -28.99
N ASP A 278 24.88 25.19 -30.16
CA ASP A 278 24.60 23.78 -30.46
C ASP A 278 25.58 22.81 -29.75
N ASN A 279 26.09 23.18 -28.58
CA ASN A 279 26.88 22.32 -27.71
C ASN A 279 26.00 21.47 -26.77
N MET A 280 24.70 21.32 -27.06
CA MET A 280 23.88 20.29 -26.40
C MET A 280 24.23 18.86 -26.85
N GLU A 281 24.93 18.68 -27.97
CA GLU A 281 25.37 17.35 -28.43
C GLU A 281 26.68 16.87 -27.79
N ALA A 282 27.48 17.75 -27.16
CA ALA A 282 28.75 17.36 -26.55
C ALA A 282 28.64 16.83 -25.10
N ASP A 283 27.51 17.04 -24.42
CA ASP A 283 27.26 16.55 -23.05
C ASP A 283 26.18 15.46 -22.96
N GLY A 284 25.73 14.91 -24.09
CA GLY A 284 24.87 13.72 -24.12
C GLY A 284 23.53 13.89 -23.40
N ILE A 285 22.95 15.10 -23.38
CA ILE A 285 21.58 15.32 -22.91
C ILE A 285 20.70 15.55 -24.13
N THR A 286 20.23 14.45 -24.72
CA THR A 286 19.11 14.47 -25.67
C THR A 286 17.85 14.97 -24.95
N PHE A 287 17.17 15.94 -25.56
CA PHE A 287 15.85 16.42 -25.13
C PHE A 287 14.70 15.53 -25.64
N ASP A 288 14.95 14.24 -25.88
CA ASP A 288 13.96 13.26 -26.39
C ASP A 288 13.57 12.21 -25.33
N ALA A 289 13.23 12.65 -24.12
CA ALA A 289 12.62 11.75 -23.13
C ALA A 289 11.60 12.44 -22.21
N ALA A 290 11.01 13.56 -22.65
CA ALA A 290 9.98 14.28 -21.89
C ALA A 290 8.61 14.35 -22.59
N GLU A 291 8.42 13.68 -23.73
CA GLU A 291 7.11 13.50 -24.35
C GLU A 291 6.88 12.04 -24.75
N GLN A 292 6.67 11.20 -23.75
CA GLN A 292 5.89 9.98 -23.89
C GLN A 292 5.67 9.42 -22.49
N TYR A 293 4.74 10.03 -21.74
CA TYR A 293 3.82 9.30 -20.84
C TYR A 293 2.82 10.30 -20.23
N ASN A 294 1.57 10.19 -20.72
CA ASN A 294 0.25 10.69 -20.27
C ASN A 294 -0.41 11.39 -21.48
N ASP A 295 -1.40 10.86 -22.19
CA ASP A 295 -2.59 10.04 -21.83
C ASP A 295 -2.76 8.88 -22.84
N ILE A 296 -3.01 7.62 -22.47
CA ILE A 296 -4.25 7.01 -21.93
C ILE A 296 -5.48 7.18 -22.85
N THR A 297 -5.90 6.05 -23.45
CA THR A 297 -7.28 5.71 -23.91
C THR A 297 -7.82 6.49 -25.11
N GLN A 298 -8.50 5.92 -26.11
CA GLN A 298 -9.36 4.76 -26.16
C GLN A 298 -9.74 4.48 -27.64
N LEU A 299 -9.90 3.20 -27.96
CA LEU A 299 -10.96 2.58 -28.76
C LEU A 299 -11.15 2.90 -30.26
N ASN A 300 -11.20 1.77 -30.99
CA ASN A 300 -11.95 1.50 -32.23
C ASN A 300 -11.33 2.11 -33.50
N ALA A 301 -11.23 1.45 -34.64
CA ALA A 301 -11.95 0.32 -35.20
C ALA A 301 -11.01 -0.37 -36.22
N ALA A 302 -10.95 -1.70 -36.24
CA ALA A 302 -11.52 -2.49 -37.31
C ALA A 302 -11.14 -2.02 -38.73
N GLY A 303 -10.19 -2.74 -39.36
CA GLY A 303 -10.10 -3.00 -40.80
C GLY A 303 -10.06 -1.81 -41.77
N VAL A 304 -9.13 -1.85 -42.71
CA VAL A 304 -9.30 -1.56 -44.15
C VAL A 304 -7.94 -1.15 -44.75
N VAL A 305 -7.38 -2.11 -45.50
CA VAL A 305 -6.78 -2.02 -46.85
C VAL A 305 -5.83 -0.85 -47.19
N GLN A 306 -4.61 -1.21 -47.58
CA GLN A 306 -3.63 -0.37 -48.30
C GLN A 306 -4.20 0.14 -49.64
N PRO A 307 -4.04 1.43 -50.00
CA PRO A 307 -4.24 1.84 -51.38
C PRO A 307 -3.00 1.49 -52.22
N GLN A 308 -3.24 0.71 -53.28
CA GLN A 308 -2.32 0.50 -54.38
C GLN A 308 -1.98 1.84 -55.05
N THR A 309 -0.70 2.09 -55.30
CA THR A 309 -0.25 3.04 -56.32
C THR A 309 -0.35 2.38 -57.70
N GLN A 310 -1.24 2.93 -58.53
CA GLN A 310 -1.32 2.77 -60.00
C GLN A 310 -0.13 3.47 -60.70
N PRO A 311 0.07 3.34 -62.03
CA PRO A 311 -0.67 2.58 -63.04
C PRO A 311 0.04 1.35 -63.61
#